data_AF-A0AAW4VWC3-F1
#
_entry.id   AF-A0AAW4VWC3-F1
#
_cell.length_a   1.000
_cell.length_b   1.000
_cell.length_c   1.000
_cell.angle_alpha   90.00
_cell.angle_beta   90.00
_cell.angle_gamma   90.00
#
_symmetry.space_group_name_H-M   'P 1'
#
loop_
_entity.id
_entity.type
_entity.pdbx_description
1 polymer ?
#
loop_
_entity_poly.entity_id
_entity_poly.type
_entity_poly.pdbx_seq_one_letter_code
_entity_poly.pdbx_strand_id
1 'polypeptide(L)'
;RDAAHKRLYEAAEEKKELPVNLKNQIVYYLGPTPAREGQVIGSAGPTTSSRMDKYTPRMLSLGLKGMIGKGKRSEDVIESMKENGAVYFA
;
A
#
# COMPACT_ATOMS: atom_id res chain seq x y z
N ARG A 1 7.41 1.64 4.46
CA ARG A 1 6.36 2.12 3.53
C ARG A 1 6.88 2.18 2.11
N ASP A 2 7.58 3.24 1.73
CA ASP A 2 8.04 3.54 0.37
C ASP A 2 9.02 2.46 -0.14
N ALA A 3 10.03 2.12 0.68
CA ALA A 3 10.95 1.01 0.38
C ALA A 3 10.26 -0.36 0.28
N ALA A 4 9.21 -0.58 1.07
CA ALA A 4 8.45 -1.83 1.03
C ALA A 4 7.63 -1.93 -0.28
N HIS A 5 6.98 -0.85 -0.70
CA HIS A 5 6.29 -0.79 -2.00
C HIS A 5 7.25 -0.95 -3.17
N LYS A 6 8.42 -0.30 -3.12
CA LYS A 6 9.46 -0.47 -4.15
C LYS A 6 9.90 -1.93 -4.25
N ARG A 7 10.15 -2.60 -3.12
CA ARG A 7 10.55 -4.02 -3.10
C ARG A 7 9.46 -4.94 -3.65
N LEU A 8 8.19 -4.70 -3.32
CA LEU A 8 7.06 -5.45 -3.87
C LEU A 8 6.96 -5.28 -5.39
N TYR A 9 7.10 -4.04 -5.85
CA TYR A 9 7.11 -3.71 -7.27
C TYR A 9 8.25 -4.42 -8.00
N GLU A 10 9.49 -4.28 -7.52
CA GLU A 10 10.67 -4.91 -8.13
C GLU A 10 10.53 -6.45 -8.17
N ALA A 11 10.06 -7.07 -7.08
CA ALA A 11 9.79 -8.51 -7.08
C ALA A 11 8.72 -8.91 -8.12
N ALA A 12 7.66 -8.11 -8.28
CA ALA A 12 6.63 -8.37 -9.28
C ALA A 12 7.14 -8.25 -10.72
N GLU A 13 7.98 -7.24 -10.99
CA GLU A 13 8.56 -7.02 -12.31
C GLU A 13 9.59 -8.08 -12.68
N GLU A 14 10.36 -8.56 -11.69
CA GLU A 14 11.30 -9.67 -11.85
C GLU A 14 10.62 -11.05 -11.89
N LYS A 15 9.28 -11.11 -11.86
CA LYS A 15 8.48 -12.35 -11.79
C LYS A 15 8.90 -13.28 -10.64
N LYS A 16 9.40 -12.71 -9.56
CA LYS A 16 9.74 -13.43 -8.33
C LYS A 16 8.51 -13.60 -7.46
N GLU A 17 8.57 -14.56 -6.55
CA GLU A 17 7.56 -14.68 -5.50
C GLU A 17 7.53 -13.41 -4.64
N LEU A 18 6.32 -12.88 -4.41
CA LEU A 18 6.15 -11.70 -3.58
C LEU A 18 6.39 -12.08 -2.11
N PRO A 19 7.04 -11.23 -1.32
CA PRO A 19 7.23 -11.47 0.11
C PRO A 19 5.90 -11.53 0.90
N VAL A 20 4.80 -11.08 0.30
CA VAL A 20 3.43 -11.22 0.82
C VAL A 20 2.45 -11.43 -0.34
N ASN A 21 1.40 -12.21 -0.11
CA ASN A 21 0.31 -12.35 -1.06
C ASN A 21 -0.63 -11.14 -0.98
N LEU A 22 -0.80 -10.40 -2.08
CA LEU A 22 -1.64 -9.20 -2.14
C LEU A 22 -3.11 -9.48 -2.44
N LYS A 23 -3.46 -10.70 -2.87
CA LYS A 23 -4.82 -11.06 -3.27
C LYS A 23 -5.80 -10.86 -2.12
N ASN A 24 -6.83 -10.03 -2.37
CA ASN A 24 -7.89 -9.68 -1.43
C ASN A 24 -7.39 -8.98 -0.15
N GLN A 25 -6.20 -8.38 -0.18
CA GLN A 25 -5.65 -7.67 0.97
C GLN A 25 -5.95 -6.16 0.93
N ILE A 26 -5.84 -5.54 2.12
CA ILE A 26 -5.83 -4.10 2.29
C ILE A 26 -4.48 -3.70 2.86
N VAL A 27 -3.85 -2.66 2.31
CA VAL A 27 -2.55 -2.18 2.80
C VAL A 27 -2.72 -0.83 3.50
N TYR A 28 -2.24 -0.77 4.75
CA TYR A 28 -2.20 0.47 5.51
C TYR A 28 -0.83 1.15 5.41
N TYR A 29 -0.80 2.36 4.87
CA TYR A 29 0.40 3.17 4.74
C TYR A 29 0.73 3.88 6.08
N LEU A 30 1.41 3.16 6.98
CA LEU A 30 1.94 3.73 8.22
C LEU A 30 3.41 3.39 8.47
N GLY A 31 4.04 4.13 9.37
CA GLY A 31 5.28 3.73 10.02
C GLY A 31 5.10 3.97 11.52
N PRO A 32 4.82 2.94 12.33
CA PRO A 32 4.53 3.14 13.74
C PRO A 32 5.78 3.62 14.47
N THR A 33 5.60 4.44 15.51
CA THR A 33 6.70 4.74 16.44
C THR A 33 7.00 3.51 17.31
N PRO A 34 8.15 3.47 18.01
CA PRO A 34 8.38 2.45 19.03
C PRO A 34 7.24 2.41 20.06
N ALA A 35 6.88 1.22 20.50
CA ALA A 35 5.91 1.03 21.57
C ALA A 35 6.50 1.49 22.91
N ARG A 36 5.66 2.11 23.75
CA ARG A 36 6.00 2.39 25.15
C ARG A 36 5.86 1.12 25.98
N GLU A 37 6.45 1.08 27.16
CA GLU A 37 6.30 -0.03 28.09
C GLU A 37 4.81 -0.34 28.36
N GLY A 38 4.45 -1.62 28.31
CA GLY A 38 3.08 -2.10 28.47
C GLY A 38 2.14 -1.86 27.28
N GLN A 39 2.61 -1.26 26.17
CA GLN A 39 1.81 -1.00 24.97
C GLN A 39 2.17 -1.96 23.84
N VAL A 40 1.17 -2.39 23.06
CA VAL A 40 1.34 -3.33 21.94
C VAL A 40 2.01 -2.66 20.73
N ILE A 41 1.72 -1.38 20.49
CA ILE A 41 2.24 -0.62 19.35
C ILE A 41 2.39 0.85 19.72
N GLY A 42 3.36 1.54 19.13
CA GLY A 42 3.45 2.99 19.20
C GLY A 42 2.42 3.69 18.31
N SER A 43 2.48 5.02 18.28
CA SER A 43 1.60 5.85 17.46
C SER A 43 1.67 5.43 15.98
N ALA A 44 0.50 5.17 15.40
CA ALA A 44 0.35 4.43 14.15
C ALA A 44 -0.51 5.20 13.13
N GLY A 45 -0.24 6.50 12.94
CA GLY A 45 -0.99 7.36 12.02
C GLY A 45 -0.66 7.14 10.53
N PRO A 46 -1.58 7.51 9.61
CA PRO A 46 -1.39 7.36 8.17
C PRO A 46 -0.31 8.30 7.63
N THR A 47 0.28 7.93 6.51
CA THR A 47 1.19 8.79 5.75
C THR A 47 0.61 9.25 4.43
N THR A 48 1.29 10.20 3.79
CA THR A 48 0.99 10.66 2.43
C THR A 48 1.04 9.51 1.43
N SER A 49 -0.11 9.20 0.83
CA SER A 49 -0.30 8.08 -0.09
C SER A 49 0.39 8.28 -1.43
N SER A 50 0.41 9.51 -1.95
CA SER A 50 0.93 9.82 -3.30
C SER A 50 2.37 9.35 -3.56
N ARG A 51 3.19 9.16 -2.53
CA ARG A 51 4.55 8.60 -2.67
C ARG A 51 4.58 7.15 -3.19
N MET A 52 3.45 6.44 -3.11
CA MET A 52 3.29 5.07 -3.61
C MET A 52 2.57 5.01 -4.96
N ASP A 53 2.11 6.13 -5.53
CA ASP A 53 1.24 6.15 -6.72
C ASP A 53 1.89 5.43 -7.91
N LYS A 54 3.18 5.68 -8.17
CA LYS A 54 3.93 5.02 -9.25
C LYS A 54 3.93 3.49 -9.21
N TYR A 55 3.72 2.89 -8.03
CA TYR A 55 3.74 1.43 -7.83
C TYR A 55 2.35 0.84 -7.71
N THR A 56 1.38 1.66 -7.30
CA THR A 56 0.07 1.19 -6.86
C THR A 56 -0.72 0.48 -7.97
N PRO A 57 -0.78 0.98 -9.22
CA PRO A 57 -1.53 0.31 -10.28
C PRO A 57 -1.09 -1.15 -10.48
N ARG A 58 0.23 -1.39 -10.39
CA ARG A 58 0.77 -2.75 -10.44
C ARG A 58 0.30 -3.60 -9.27
N MET A 59 0.30 -3.06 -8.04
CA MET A 59 -0.17 -3.79 -6.86
C MET A 59 -1.66 -4.13 -6.95
N LEU A 60 -2.48 -3.22 -7.49
CA LEU A 60 -3.90 -3.43 -7.75
C LEU A 60 -4.13 -4.56 -8.75
N SER A 61 -3.36 -4.58 -9.85
CA SER A 61 -3.40 -5.67 -10.85
C SER A 61 -3.05 -7.05 -10.27
N LEU A 62 -2.29 -7.07 -9.17
CA LEU A 62 -1.90 -8.29 -8.44
C LEU A 62 -2.95 -8.72 -7.38
N GLY A 63 -4.07 -8.00 -7.28
CA GLY A 63 -5.20 -8.37 -6.44
C GLY A 63 -5.33 -7.59 -5.13
N LEU A 64 -4.57 -6.50 -4.94
CA LEU A 64 -4.78 -5.59 -3.82
C LEU A 64 -6.18 -4.97 -3.91
N LYS A 65 -6.96 -5.00 -2.81
CA LYS A 65 -8.36 -4.54 -2.79
C LYS A 65 -8.60 -3.27 -2.01
N GLY A 66 -7.64 -2.83 -1.20
CA GLY A 66 -7.76 -1.52 -0.58
C GLY A 66 -6.46 -0.95 -0.07
N MET A 67 -6.49 0.35 0.17
CA MET A 67 -5.37 1.10 0.72
C MET A 67 -5.89 2.08 1.76
N ILE A 68 -5.17 2.23 2.86
CA ILE A 68 -5.46 3.21 3.92
C ILE A 68 -4.29 4.19 3.98
N GLY A 69 -4.56 5.48 4.00
CA GLY A 69 -3.51 6.50 4.04
C GLY A 69 -4.06 7.91 4.17
N LYS A 70 -3.29 8.93 3.77
CA LYS A 70 -3.78 10.32 3.72
C LYS A 70 -3.37 11.04 2.45
N GLY A 71 -4.14 12.06 2.10
CA GLY A 71 -3.92 12.88 0.91
C GLY A 71 -4.51 12.27 -0.36
N LYS A 72 -4.45 13.05 -1.45
CA LYS A 72 -4.99 12.68 -2.76
C LYS A 72 -4.14 11.60 -3.43
N ARG A 73 -4.74 10.92 -4.41
CA ARG A 73 -4.11 9.92 -5.29
C ARG A 73 -4.05 10.47 -6.71
N SER A 74 -3.10 10.01 -7.51
CA SER A 74 -3.04 10.32 -8.94
C SER A 74 -4.22 9.73 -9.70
N GLU A 75 -4.50 10.29 -10.88
CA GLU A 75 -5.57 9.79 -11.76
C GLU A 75 -5.33 8.33 -12.16
N ASP A 76 -4.08 7.97 -12.50
CA ASP A 76 -3.71 6.58 -12.84
C ASP A 76 -4.08 5.57 -11.74
N VAL A 77 -3.96 5.98 -10.47
CA VAL A 77 -4.36 5.12 -9.35
C VAL A 77 -5.87 5.04 -9.24
N ILE A 78 -6.58 6.15 -9.45
CA ILE A 78 -8.04 6.20 -9.41
C ILE A 78 -8.63 5.31 -10.50
N GLU A 79 -8.12 5.40 -11.72
CA GLU A 79 -8.53 4.54 -12.83
C GLU A 79 -8.24 3.07 -12.54
N SER A 80 -7.01 2.77 -12.10
CA SER A 80 -6.65 1.39 -11.74
C SER A 80 -7.51 0.84 -10.59
N MET A 81 -7.92 1.67 -9.63
CA MET A 81 -8.85 1.25 -8.58
C MET A 81 -10.21 0.86 -9.13
N LYS A 82 -10.75 1.62 -10.10
CA LYS A 82 -12.03 1.31 -10.76
C LYS A 82 -11.95 -0.02 -11.51
N GLU A 83 -10.90 -0.21 -12.31
CA GLU A 83 -10.66 -1.44 -13.08
C GLU A 83 -10.56 -2.68 -12.18
N ASN A 84 -9.87 -2.55 -11.04
CA ASN A 84 -9.59 -3.67 -10.15
C ASN A 84 -10.63 -3.83 -9.02
N GLY A 85 -11.64 -2.95 -8.95
CA GLY A 85 -12.63 -2.95 -7.88
C GLY A 85 -12.00 -2.80 -6.50
N ALA A 86 -11.23 -1.74 -6.29
CA ALA A 86 -10.51 -1.45 -5.05
C ALA A 86 -10.92 -0.11 -4.44
N VAL A 87 -10.73 0.04 -3.12
CA VAL A 87 -11.16 1.22 -2.35
C VAL A 87 -9.97 1.89 -1.65
N TYR A 88 -9.97 3.22 -1.62
CA TYR A 88 -9.03 4.03 -0.85
C TYR A 88 -9.73 4.67 0.34
N PHE A 89 -9.26 4.39 1.55
CA PHE A 89 -9.78 4.93 2.80
C PHE A 89 -8.85 6.05 3.29
N ALA A 90 -9.34 7.29 3.23
CA ALA A 90 -8.57 8.52 3.49
C ALA A 90 -9.10 9.27 4.71
#